data_AF-A0A5V6VJ00-F1
#
_entry.id   AF-A0A5V6VJ00-F1
#
_cell.length_a   1.000
_cell.length_b   1.000
_cell.length_c   1.000
_cell.angle_alpha   90.00
_cell.angle_beta   90.00
_cell.angle_gamma   90.00
#
_symmetry.space_group_name_H-M   'P 1'
#
loop_
_entity.id
_entity.type
_entity.pdbx_description
1 polymer ?
#
loop_
_entity_poly.entity_id
_entity_poly.type
_entity_poly.pdbx_seq_one_letter_code
_entity_poly.pdbx_strand_id
1 'polypeptide(L)'
;MNRERGASSLILALLILILGSLLLQGVNQQQASYAARVTTQSMAIQRQALVQSALEWGRGQLWSGVTEMECRRYSPSGARVCLRRLSGDEVVMVAQDDGMTLWRLGNVIQGSIVFSPHGWSDFCPLKEVALCRIP
;
A
#
# COMPACT_ATOMS: atom_id res chain seq x y z
N MET A 1 22.22 -43.34 -55.84
CA MET A 1 21.14 -43.87 -54.98
C MET A 1 21.44 -43.42 -53.56
N ASN A 2 20.99 -42.22 -53.20
CA ASN A 2 21.40 -41.54 -51.96
C ASN A 2 20.57 -42.05 -50.79
N ARG A 3 21.24 -42.61 -49.78
CA ARG A 3 20.62 -43.22 -48.61
C ARG A 3 20.87 -42.31 -47.40
N GLU A 4 20.09 -41.25 -47.34
CA GLU A 4 19.99 -40.30 -46.23
C GLU A 4 19.40 -41.02 -45.00
N ARG A 5 20.23 -41.53 -44.09
CA ARG A 5 19.80 -42.11 -42.79
C ARG A 5 20.16 -41.25 -41.58
N GLY A 6 20.85 -40.13 -41.76
CA GLY A 6 21.26 -39.20 -40.69
C GLY A 6 20.42 -37.92 -40.56
N ALA A 7 19.71 -37.51 -41.61
CA ALA A 7 18.92 -36.28 -41.59
C ALA A 7 17.74 -36.36 -40.60
N SER A 8 17.07 -37.51 -40.49
CA SER A 8 15.88 -37.66 -39.63
C SER A 8 16.20 -37.60 -38.13
N SER A 9 17.35 -38.12 -37.68
CA SER A 9 17.76 -38.03 -36.26
C SER A 9 18.20 -36.63 -35.87
N LEU A 10 18.87 -35.91 -36.79
CA LEU A 10 19.27 -34.52 -36.58
C LEU A 10 18.05 -33.59 -36.50
N ILE A 11 17.06 -33.78 -37.38
CA ILE A 11 15.81 -33.02 -37.34
C ILE A 11 15.09 -33.23 -36.01
N LEU A 12 14.98 -34.48 -35.53
CA LEU A 12 14.36 -34.77 -34.23
C LEU A 12 15.10 -34.09 -33.07
N ALA A 13 16.44 -34.16 -33.04
CA ALA A 13 17.23 -33.52 -32.01
C ALA A 13 17.06 -31.99 -32.03
N LEU A 14 17.05 -31.37 -33.21
CA LEU A 14 16.79 -29.94 -33.39
C LEU A 14 15.38 -29.56 -32.90
N LEU A 15 14.37 -30.36 -33.21
CA LEU A 15 13.00 -30.13 -32.74
C LEU A 15 12.92 -30.19 -31.20
N ILE A 16 13.60 -31.17 -30.56
CA ILE A 16 13.66 -31.26 -29.11
C ILE A 16 14.37 -30.04 -28.50
N LEU A 17 15.48 -29.61 -29.09
CA LEU A 17 16.21 -28.42 -28.63
C LEU A 17 15.35 -27.15 -28.74
N ILE A 18 14.61 -26.99 -29.84
CA ILE A 18 13.70 -25.85 -30.04
C ILE A 18 12.57 -25.90 -29.02
N LEU A 19 11.91 -27.04 -28.84
CA LEU A 19 10.84 -27.22 -27.85
C LEU A 19 11.35 -26.94 -26.43
N GLY A 20 12.52 -27.47 -26.07
CA GLY A 20 13.17 -27.21 -24.79
C GLY A 20 13.48 -25.72 -24.59
N SER A 21 13.97 -25.03 -25.62
CA SER A 21 14.25 -23.59 -25.54
C SER A 21 12.99 -22.75 -25.36
N LEU A 22 11.90 -23.09 -26.06
CA LEU A 22 10.61 -22.40 -25.95
C LEU A 22 9.99 -22.62 -24.57
N LEU A 23 10.02 -23.85 -24.05
CA LEU A 23 9.53 -24.16 -22.71
C LEU A 23 10.33 -23.40 -21.65
N LEU A 24 11.66 -23.38 -21.76
CA LEU A 24 12.52 -22.68 -20.82
C LEU A 24 12.29 -21.16 -20.85
N GLN A 25 12.12 -20.57 -22.04
CA GLN A 25 11.77 -19.16 -22.19
C GLN A 25 10.40 -18.84 -21.58
N GLY A 26 9.40 -19.69 -21.83
CA GLY A 26 8.06 -19.55 -21.26
C GLY A 26 8.07 -19.59 -19.74
N VAL A 27 8.78 -20.55 -19.15
CA VAL A 27 8.91 -20.67 -17.69
C VAL A 27 9.66 -19.47 -17.09
N ASN A 28 10.75 -19.03 -17.72
CA ASN A 28 11.50 -17.86 -17.25
C ASN A 28 10.65 -16.59 -17.26
N GLN A 29 9.88 -16.37 -18.33
CA GLN A 29 8.97 -15.22 -18.43
C GLN A 29 7.84 -15.31 -17.38
N GLN A 30 7.28 -16.50 -17.16
CA GLN A 30 6.26 -16.74 -16.15
C GLN A 30 6.80 -16.47 -14.73
N GLN A 31 7.99 -16.99 -14.40
CA GLN A 31 8.63 -16.75 -13.10
C GLN A 31 8.89 -15.27 -12.86
N ALA A 32 9.42 -14.54 -13.84
CA ALA A 32 9.62 -13.10 -13.74
C ALA A 32 8.31 -12.36 -13.48
N SER A 33 7.22 -12.76 -14.15
CA SER A 33 5.90 -12.16 -13.95
C SER A 33 5.33 -12.42 -12.55
N TYR A 34 5.51 -13.62 -12.00
CA TYR A 34 5.08 -13.95 -10.64
C TYR A 34 5.90 -13.21 -9.60
N ALA A 35 7.23 -13.18 -9.76
CA ALA A 35 8.11 -12.44 -8.86
C ALA A 35 7.71 -10.96 -8.81
N ALA A 36 7.49 -10.33 -9.97
CA ALA A 36 7.02 -8.95 -10.04
C ALA A 36 5.69 -8.76 -9.29
N ARG A 37 4.68 -9.62 -9.54
CA ARG A 37 3.39 -9.53 -8.85
C ARG A 37 3.51 -9.66 -7.33
N VAL A 38 4.29 -10.62 -6.85
CA VAL A 38 4.52 -10.82 -5.41
C VAL A 38 5.19 -9.59 -4.82
N THR A 39 6.21 -9.04 -5.45
CA THR A 39 6.86 -7.82 -4.94
C THR A 39 5.90 -6.64 -4.85
N THR A 40 5.07 -6.41 -5.86
CA THR A 40 4.05 -5.34 -5.84
C THR A 40 3.04 -5.56 -4.71
N GLN A 41 2.54 -6.79 -4.54
CA GLN A 41 1.60 -7.12 -3.46
C GLN A 41 2.24 -6.97 -2.08
N SER A 42 3.46 -7.45 -1.88
CA SER A 42 4.19 -7.30 -0.64
C SER A 42 4.42 -5.83 -0.29
N MET A 43 4.80 -5.00 -1.26
CA MET A 43 4.95 -3.55 -1.06
C MET A 43 3.62 -2.89 -0.67
N ALA A 44 2.52 -3.23 -1.35
CA ALA A 44 1.20 -2.69 -1.03
C ALA A 44 0.78 -3.04 0.41
N ILE A 45 0.97 -4.30 0.82
CA ILE A 45 0.67 -4.76 2.20
C ILE A 45 1.55 -4.01 3.22
N GLN A 46 2.84 -3.88 2.95
CA GLN A 46 3.77 -3.16 3.84
C GLN A 46 3.38 -1.69 4.01
N ARG A 47 3.03 -1.00 2.92
CA ARG A 47 2.56 0.39 2.97
C ARG A 47 1.28 0.52 3.77
N GLN A 48 0.32 -0.37 3.56
CA GLN A 48 -0.93 -0.36 4.33
C GLN A 48 -0.68 -0.59 5.82
N ALA A 49 0.16 -1.57 6.17
CA ALA A 49 0.53 -1.82 7.56
C ALA A 49 1.23 -0.62 8.20
N LEU A 50 2.10 0.08 7.45
CA LEU A 50 2.81 1.26 7.89
C LEU A 50 1.87 2.43 8.18
N VAL A 51 0.94 2.75 7.26
CA VAL A 51 -0.01 3.85 7.46
C VAL A 51 -0.99 3.54 8.60
N GLN A 52 -1.44 2.29 8.73
CA GLN A 52 -2.24 1.85 9.87
C GLN A 52 -1.46 1.99 11.18
N SER A 53 -0.20 1.56 11.22
CA SER A 53 0.65 1.68 12.40
C SER A 53 0.86 3.14 12.79
N ALA A 54 1.08 4.02 11.80
CA ALA A 54 1.19 5.46 12.03
C ALA A 54 -0.12 6.04 12.60
N LEU A 55 -1.27 5.62 12.08
CA LEU A 55 -2.58 6.04 12.56
C LEU A 55 -2.83 5.59 14.01
N GLU A 56 -2.51 4.33 14.34
CA GLU A 56 -2.64 3.82 15.71
C GLU A 56 -1.66 4.50 16.67
N TRP A 57 -0.41 4.72 16.26
CA TRP A 57 0.56 5.52 17.02
C TRP A 57 0.05 6.94 17.29
N GLY A 58 -0.60 7.55 16.30
CA GLY A 58 -1.24 8.85 16.40
C GLY A 58 -2.28 8.92 17.51
N ARG A 59 -3.06 7.85 17.73
CA ARG A 59 -4.05 7.80 18.82
C ARG A 59 -3.44 7.90 20.20
N GLY A 60 -2.22 7.37 20.36
CA GLY A 60 -1.48 7.46 21.61
C GLY A 60 -0.79 8.80 21.83
N GLN A 61 -0.84 9.72 20.86
CA GLN A 61 -0.24 11.05 21.01
C GLN A 61 -1.16 11.98 21.80
N LEU A 62 -0.52 12.86 22.57
CA LEU A 62 -1.19 14.00 23.19
C LEU A 62 -1.37 15.09 22.16
N TRP A 63 -2.63 15.37 21.85
CA TRP A 63 -3.06 16.44 20.95
C TRP A 63 -3.68 17.55 21.80
N SER A 64 -3.01 18.68 21.95
CA SER A 64 -3.46 19.78 22.81
C SER A 64 -3.47 21.10 22.03
N GLY A 65 -4.56 21.86 22.15
CA GLY A 65 -4.65 23.19 21.55
C GLY A 65 -4.76 23.19 20.02
N VAL A 66 -5.28 22.13 19.41
CA VAL A 66 -5.54 22.09 17.96
C VAL A 66 -6.63 23.11 17.60
N THR A 67 -6.23 24.24 17.02
CA THR A 67 -7.15 25.29 16.54
C THR A 67 -7.82 24.89 15.23
N GLU A 68 -7.03 24.44 14.25
CA GLU A 68 -7.54 23.85 13.01
C GLU A 68 -6.89 22.50 12.71
N MET A 69 -5.55 22.45 12.73
CA MET A 69 -4.80 21.24 12.41
C MET A 69 -3.45 21.21 13.12
N GLU A 70 -3.06 20.04 13.61
CA GLU A 70 -1.73 19.76 14.14
C GLU A 70 -1.19 18.49 13.47
N CYS A 71 0.08 18.51 13.05
CA CYS A 71 0.72 17.37 12.38
C CYS A 71 1.98 16.92 13.12
N ARG A 72 2.18 15.61 13.16
CA ARG A 72 3.34 14.92 13.73
C ARG A 72 3.89 13.92 12.72
N ARG A 73 5.15 13.52 12.90
CA ARG A 73 5.80 12.52 12.04
C ARG A 73 6.03 11.24 12.82
N TYR A 74 5.67 10.11 12.21
CA TYR A 74 5.93 8.79 12.73
C TYR A 74 7.35 8.36 12.35
N SER A 75 8.28 8.44 13.31
CA SER A 75 9.73 8.26 13.08
C SER A 75 10.15 7.00 12.31
N PRO A 76 9.51 5.82 12.47
CA PRO A 76 9.93 4.61 11.76
C PRO A 76 9.86 4.68 10.23
N SER A 77 8.97 5.51 9.68
CA SER A 77 8.81 5.65 8.23
C SER A 77 8.83 7.09 7.73
N GLY A 78 8.73 8.07 8.63
CA GLY A 78 8.50 9.47 8.26
C GLY A 78 7.06 9.78 7.88
N ALA A 79 6.14 8.81 7.99
CA ALA A 79 4.72 9.00 7.72
C ALA A 79 4.15 10.19 8.50
N ARG A 80 3.31 10.99 7.85
CA ARG A 80 2.71 12.18 8.44
C ARG A 80 1.38 11.80 9.07
N VAL A 81 1.20 12.17 10.33
CA VAL A 81 -0.05 11.98 11.07
C VAL A 81 -0.56 13.35 11.49
N CYS A 82 -1.70 13.75 10.97
CA CYS A 82 -2.33 15.01 11.32
C CYS A 82 -3.65 14.77 12.03
N LEU A 83 -3.98 15.67 12.94
CA LEU A 83 -5.27 15.77 13.57
C LEU A 83 -5.90 17.10 13.17
N ARG A 84 -7.10 17.05 12.62
CA ARG A 84 -7.91 18.21 12.28
C ARG A 84 -9.11 18.30 13.20
N ARG A 85 -9.36 19.50 13.71
CA ARG A 85 -10.60 19.81 14.40
C ARG A 85 -11.66 20.23 13.38
N LEU A 86 -12.85 19.69 13.52
CA LEU A 86 -14.01 20.00 12.68
C LEU A 86 -14.96 20.92 13.45
N SER A 87 -16.03 21.36 12.79
CA SER A 87 -17.08 22.13 13.46
C SER A 87 -17.71 21.34 14.61
N GLY A 88 -17.85 21.97 15.77
CA GLY A 88 -18.39 21.32 16.97
C GLY A 88 -17.33 20.51 17.71
N ASP A 89 -17.70 19.30 18.11
CA ASP A 89 -16.83 18.39 18.88
C ASP A 89 -16.19 17.30 18.02
N GLU A 90 -16.39 17.29 16.70
CA GLU A 90 -15.81 16.26 15.84
C GLU A 90 -14.33 16.54 15.51
N VAL A 91 -13.55 15.47 15.36
CA VAL A 91 -12.18 15.52 14.86
C VAL A 91 -11.94 14.43 13.83
N VAL A 92 -10.98 14.66 12.95
CA VAL A 92 -10.46 13.63 12.05
C VAL A 92 -8.95 13.54 12.20
N MET A 93 -8.46 12.33 12.50
CA MET A 93 -7.06 11.98 12.35
C MET A 93 -6.83 11.43 10.96
N VAL A 94 -5.69 11.78 10.37
CA VAL A 94 -5.25 11.29 9.08
C VAL A 94 -3.80 10.86 9.16
N ALA A 95 -3.48 9.68 8.63
CA ALA A 95 -2.13 9.21 8.44
C ALA A 95 -1.86 9.09 6.94
N GLN A 96 -0.71 9.57 6.48
CA GLN A 96 -0.32 9.53 5.08
C GLN A 96 1.13 9.09 4.91
N ASP A 97 1.33 8.19 3.96
CA ASP A 97 2.63 7.76 3.47
C ASP A 97 2.53 7.31 2.00
N ASP A 98 3.48 7.74 1.17
CA ASP A 98 3.69 7.27 -0.21
C ASP A 98 2.41 7.00 -1.04
N GLY A 99 1.50 8.00 -1.08
CA GLY A 99 0.24 7.96 -1.83
C GLY A 99 -0.91 7.24 -1.12
N MET A 100 -0.67 6.56 0.00
CA MET A 100 -1.70 5.96 0.84
C MET A 100 -2.09 6.90 1.96
N THR A 101 -3.40 7.07 2.16
CA THR A 101 -3.95 7.94 3.21
C THR A 101 -5.07 7.20 3.93
N LEU A 102 -5.04 7.20 5.25
CA LEU A 102 -6.10 6.64 6.08
C LEU A 102 -6.65 7.70 7.02
N TRP A 103 -7.96 7.67 7.24
CA TRP A 103 -8.68 8.59 8.11
C TRP A 103 -9.34 7.85 9.26
N ARG A 104 -9.38 8.47 10.44
CA ARG A 104 -10.15 8.01 11.59
C ARG A 104 -10.87 9.18 12.23
N LEU A 105 -12.18 9.01 12.42
CA LEU A 105 -13.01 9.97 13.12
C LEU A 105 -12.84 9.86 14.64
N GLY A 106 -13.15 10.94 15.32
CA GLY A 106 -13.20 11.02 16.77
C GLY A 106 -14.02 12.20 17.22
N ASN A 107 -14.16 12.34 18.53
CA ASN A 107 -14.84 13.45 19.16
C ASN A 107 -14.00 14.05 20.28
N VAL A 108 -14.28 15.30 20.62
CA VAL A 108 -13.74 15.98 21.78
C VAL A 108 -14.77 15.84 22.90
N ILE A 109 -14.42 15.06 23.92
CA ILE A 109 -15.26 14.80 25.07
C ILE A 109 -14.55 15.37 26.29
N GLN A 110 -15.16 16.38 26.93
CA GLN A 110 -14.59 17.05 28.10
C GLN A 110 -13.15 17.55 27.88
N GLY A 111 -12.87 18.08 26.67
CA GLY A 111 -11.55 18.58 26.30
C GLY A 111 -10.52 17.51 25.92
N SER A 112 -10.87 16.23 26.02
CA SER A 112 -10.02 15.11 25.61
C SER A 112 -10.48 14.55 24.28
N ILE A 113 -9.54 14.08 23.46
CA ILE A 113 -9.85 13.50 22.16
C ILE A 113 -10.08 12.00 22.32
N VAL A 114 -11.27 11.56 21.90
CA VAL A 114 -11.69 10.17 21.93
C VAL A 114 -11.97 9.74 20.50
N PHE A 115 -11.08 8.90 19.97
CA PHE A 115 -11.24 8.35 18.62
C PHE A 115 -12.29 7.24 18.58
N SER A 116 -12.92 7.06 17.42
CA SER A 116 -13.82 5.92 17.18
C SER A 116 -13.10 4.61 17.53
N PRO A 117 -13.72 3.74 18.35
CA PRO A 117 -13.09 2.49 18.78
C PRO A 117 -12.86 1.53 17.61
N HIS A 118 -13.68 1.62 16.56
CA HIS A 118 -13.60 0.78 15.39
C HIS A 118 -13.44 1.60 14.12
N GLY A 119 -12.66 1.04 13.21
CA GLY A 119 -12.56 1.50 11.84
C GLY A 119 -11.57 2.63 11.62
N TRP A 120 -11.08 2.63 10.39
CA TRP A 120 -10.45 3.72 9.67
C TRP A 120 -11.03 3.64 8.25
N SER A 121 -10.95 4.72 7.50
CA SER A 121 -11.38 4.80 6.10
C SER A 121 -10.17 5.03 5.22
N ASP A 122 -10.14 4.45 4.02
CA ASP A 122 -9.23 4.76 2.92
C ASP A 122 -9.86 5.74 1.91
N PHE A 123 -11.06 6.23 2.22
CA PHE A 123 -11.70 7.37 1.56
C PHE A 123 -11.86 8.54 2.52
N CYS A 124 -11.88 9.76 1.99
CA CYS A 124 -12.22 10.96 2.74
C CYS A 124 -13.60 10.81 3.40
N PRO A 125 -13.71 10.80 4.74
CA PRO A 125 -14.99 10.57 5.43
C PRO A 125 -15.86 11.83 5.50
N LEU A 126 -15.39 12.96 4.96
CA LEU A 126 -16.05 14.26 5.05
C LEU A 126 -16.71 14.61 3.72
N LYS A 127 -17.84 15.32 3.78
CA LYS A 127 -18.55 15.82 2.58
C LYS A 127 -17.69 16.80 1.78
N GLU A 128 -16.93 17.65 2.47
CA GLU A 128 -16.07 18.64 1.86
C GLU A 128 -14.66 18.09 1.69
N VAL A 129 -14.28 17.77 0.45
CA VAL A 129 -12.96 17.18 0.12
C VAL A 129 -11.79 18.08 0.53
N ALA A 130 -11.99 19.40 0.57
CA ALA A 130 -10.99 20.35 1.06
C ALA A 130 -10.58 20.05 2.51
N LEU A 131 -11.52 19.58 3.35
CA LEU A 131 -11.26 19.20 4.75
C LEU A 131 -10.49 17.88 4.89
N CYS A 132 -10.24 17.15 3.81
CA CYS A 132 -9.37 15.97 3.81
C CYS A 132 -7.96 16.26 3.32
N ARG A 133 -7.66 17.48 2.84
CA ARG A 133 -6.32 17.88 2.45
C ARG A 133 -5.47 18.15 3.69
N ILE A 134 -4.31 17.52 3.73
CA ILE A 134 -3.23 17.81 4.67
C ILE A 134 -2.13 18.63 3.98
N PRO A 135 -1.42 19.51 4.71
CA PRO A 135 -0.21 20.17 4.23
C PRO A 135 0.90 19.15 3.95
#